data_AF-A0A238VCI6-F1
#
_entry.id   AF-A0A238VCI6-F1
#
_cell.length_a   1.000
_cell.length_b   1.000
_cell.length_c   1.000
_cell.angle_alpha   90.00
_cell.angle_beta   90.00
_cell.angle_gamma   90.00
#
_symmetry.space_group_name_H-M   'P 1'
#
loop_
_entity.id
_entity.type
_entity.pdbx_description
1 polymer ?
#
loop_
_entity_poly.entity_id
_entity_poly.type
_entity_poly.pdbx_seq_one_letter_code
_entity_poly.pdbx_strand_id
1 'polypeptide(L)'
;MPEGTHERWFVAGHPPQLALGFDGVDVLLARPIGCWDGVWPLRWHFDSQHRFRPEDLLIRSDELVEAADQIVRRRRRSFRWCRTCRELVAPESFVRDEGFCMGCASAHHQVVF
;
A
#
# COMPACT_ATOMS: atom_id res chain seq x y z
N MET A 1 -11.58 29.06 0.14
CA MET A 1 -10.17 28.74 -0.25
C MET A 1 -10.26 27.65 -1.29
N PRO A 2 -9.58 27.73 -2.45
CA PRO A 2 -9.82 26.76 -3.51
C PRO A 2 -9.50 25.35 -3.00
N GLU A 3 -10.49 24.49 -3.16
CA GLU A 3 -10.52 23.09 -2.74
C GLU A 3 -9.51 22.27 -3.54
N GLY A 4 -8.64 21.59 -2.79
CA GLY A 4 -8.01 20.30 -3.12
C GLY A 4 -7.30 20.18 -4.46
N THR A 5 -5.97 20.35 -4.46
CA THR A 5 -5.16 19.68 -5.47
C THR A 5 -5.39 18.18 -5.31
N HIS A 6 -6.06 17.55 -6.28
CA HIS A 6 -6.30 16.11 -6.25
C HIS A 6 -4.96 15.38 -6.33
N GLU A 7 -4.39 15.00 -5.19
CA GLU A 7 -3.25 14.09 -5.16
C GLU A 7 -3.64 12.81 -5.94
N ARG A 8 -3.02 12.64 -7.10
CA ARG A 8 -3.17 11.41 -7.88
C ARG A 8 -2.10 10.43 -7.42
N TRP A 9 -2.56 9.33 -6.83
CA TRP A 9 -1.70 8.27 -6.33
C TRP A 9 -1.60 7.13 -7.35
N PHE A 10 -0.38 6.74 -7.69
CA PHE A 10 -0.05 5.55 -8.45
C PHE A 10 0.50 4.50 -7.49
N VAL A 11 -0.12 3.33 -7.46
CA VAL A 11 0.24 2.26 -6.52
C VAL A 11 0.96 1.14 -7.27
N ALA A 12 2.08 0.68 -6.72
CA ALA A 12 2.93 -0.34 -7.32
C ALA A 12 3.11 -1.57 -6.41
N GLY A 13 3.26 -2.72 -7.07
CA GLY A 13 3.50 -4.03 -6.46
C GLY A 13 2.24 -4.85 -6.21
N HIS A 14 2.41 -6.17 -6.16
CA HIS A 14 1.36 -7.12 -5.78
C HIS A 14 1.89 -8.05 -4.68
N PRO A 15 1.33 -8.02 -3.46
CA PRO A 15 0.35 -7.05 -2.95
C PRO A 15 0.88 -5.59 -2.97
N PRO A 16 0.03 -4.55 -2.91
CA PRO A 16 0.43 -3.14 -2.93
C PRO A 16 1.53 -2.76 -1.92
N GLN A 17 2.65 -2.19 -2.39
CA GLN A 17 3.87 -1.98 -1.58
C GLN A 17 4.28 -0.52 -1.46
N LEU A 18 4.13 0.24 -2.54
CA LEU A 18 4.59 1.62 -2.66
C LEU A 18 3.53 2.44 -3.39
N ALA A 19 3.32 3.67 -2.95
CA ALA A 19 2.50 4.64 -3.64
C ALA A 19 3.33 5.87 -3.99
N LEU A 20 3.18 6.34 -5.23
CA LEU A 20 3.77 7.54 -5.78
C LEU A 20 2.67 8.57 -5.99
N GLY A 21 2.80 9.73 -5.35
CA GLY A 21 1.86 10.84 -5.44
C GLY A 21 2.50 12.05 -6.10
N PHE A 22 1.66 12.93 -6.62
CA PHE A 22 2.06 14.27 -7.05
C PHE A 22 1.01 15.27 -6.59
N ASP A 23 1.42 16.30 -5.85
CA ASP A 23 0.53 17.32 -5.29
C ASP A 23 0.50 18.63 -6.10
N GLY A 24 1.04 18.60 -7.33
CA GLY A 24 1.18 19.76 -8.19
C GLY A 24 2.57 20.40 -8.12
N VAL A 25 3.33 20.15 -7.06
CA VAL A 25 4.67 20.73 -6.85
C VAL A 25 5.67 19.63 -6.59
N ASP A 26 5.39 18.75 -5.64
CA ASP A 26 6.32 17.76 -5.15
C ASP A 26 5.87 16.34 -5.50
N VAL A 27 6.86 15.46 -5.63
CA VAL A 27 6.69 14.02 -5.72
C VAL A 27 6.65 13.44 -4.30
N LEU A 28 5.62 12.65 -4.03
CA LEU A 28 5.37 12.04 -2.73
C LEU A 28 5.61 10.54 -2.81
N LEU A 29 6.32 9.98 -1.84
CA LEU A 29 6.38 8.54 -1.63
C LEU A 29 5.64 8.19 -0.33
N ALA A 30 4.73 7.24 -0.46
CA ALA A 30 3.89 6.80 0.64
C ALA A 30 3.80 5.28 0.70
N ARG A 31 3.52 4.80 1.91
CA ARG A 31 3.11 3.42 2.11
C ARG A 31 1.59 3.30 1.88
N PRO A 32 1.11 2.43 0.98
CA PRO A 32 -0.32 2.19 0.83
C PRO A 32 -0.82 1.31 1.99
N ILE A 33 -1.80 1.82 2.74
CA ILE A 33 -2.44 1.12 3.85
C ILE A 33 -3.92 0.96 3.53
N GLY A 34 -4.36 -0.28 3.33
CA GLY A 34 -5.77 -0.59 3.13
C GLY A 34 -6.52 -0.59 4.46
N CYS A 35 -7.69 0.03 4.48
CA CYS A 35 -8.62 0.02 5.61
C CYS A 35 -10.02 -0.36 5.15
N TRP A 36 -10.67 -1.26 5.89
CA TRP A 36 -12.08 -1.59 5.73
C TRP A 36 -12.90 -0.71 6.68
N ASP A 37 -13.79 0.12 6.15
CA ASP A 37 -14.71 0.96 6.93
C ASP A 37 -16.15 0.40 6.94
N GLY A 38 -16.28 -0.93 6.85
CA GLY A 38 -17.55 -1.64 6.92
C GLY A 38 -18.32 -1.74 5.60
N VAL A 39 -17.91 -1.04 4.52
CA VAL A 39 -18.53 -1.17 3.20
C VAL A 39 -17.44 -1.33 2.12
N TRP A 40 -17.69 -2.19 1.14
CA TRP A 40 -16.89 -2.26 -0.08
C TRP A 40 -17.00 -0.92 -0.86
N PRO A 41 -15.93 -0.40 -1.46
CA PRO A 41 -14.59 -1.01 -1.61
C PRO A 41 -13.60 -0.66 -0.49
N LEU A 42 -12.52 -1.46 -0.40
CA LEU A 42 -11.34 -1.17 0.42
C LEU A 42 -10.86 0.27 0.17
N ARG A 43 -10.71 1.05 1.24
CA ARG A 43 -10.16 2.40 1.16
C ARG A 43 -8.66 2.39 1.37
N TRP A 44 -7.96 3.21 0.59
CA TRP A 44 -6.52 3.39 0.71
C TRP A 44 -6.19 4.66 1.47
N HIS A 45 -5.36 4.52 2.50
CA HIS A 45 -4.68 5.62 3.15
C HIS A 45 -3.20 5.61 2.73
N PHE A 46 -2.71 6.78 2.34
CA PHE A 46 -1.33 6.98 1.91
C PHE A 46 -0.59 7.74 3.00
N ASP A 47 0.14 6.99 3.81
CA ASP A 47 1.03 7.53 4.84
C ASP A 47 2.30 8.04 4.14
N SER A 48 2.28 9.31 3.71
CA SER A 48 3.38 9.95 2.98
C SER A 48 4.51 10.29 3.96
N GLN A 49 5.61 9.58 3.82
CA GLN A 49 6.77 9.72 4.70
C GLN A 49 7.89 10.54 4.04
N HIS A 50 7.86 10.68 2.71
CA HIS A 50 8.91 11.36 1.97
C HIS A 50 8.32 12.23 0.86
N ARG A 51 8.89 13.43 0.74
CA ARG A 51 8.55 14.45 -0.24
C ARG A 51 9.82 14.87 -0.95
N PHE A 52 9.78 14.90 -2.27
CA PHE A 52 10.90 15.24 -3.13
C PHE A 52 10.47 16.33 -4.10
N ARG A 53 11.33 17.32 -4.31
CA ARG A 53 11.11 18.23 -5.42
C ARG A 53 11.45 17.55 -6.74
N PRO A 54 10.90 18.02 -7.87
CA PRO A 54 11.22 17.47 -9.18
C PRO A 54 12.73 17.44 -9.47
N GLU A 55 13.48 18.45 -9.04
CA GLU A 55 14.94 18.51 -9.18
C GLU A 55 15.69 17.43 -8.37
N ASP A 56 15.17 17.02 -7.21
CA ASP A 56 15.79 16.00 -6.37
C ASP A 56 15.81 14.63 -7.08
N LEU A 57 14.82 14.35 -7.93
CA LEU A 57 14.75 13.10 -8.73
C LEU A 57 15.96 12.95 -9.66
N LEU A 58 16.52 14.07 -10.12
CA LEU A 58 17.64 14.08 -11.06
C LEU A 58 18.99 14.11 -10.32
N ILE A 59 19.07 14.90 -9.24
CA ILE A 59 20.33 15.19 -8.56
C ILE A 59 20.63 14.20 -7.42
N ARG A 60 19.59 13.70 -6.76
CA ARG A 60 19.64 12.87 -5.54
C ARG A 60 18.79 11.61 -5.69
N SER A 61 18.92 10.97 -6.85
CA SER A 61 18.14 9.77 -7.19
C SER A 61 18.39 8.59 -6.24
N ASP A 62 19.58 8.53 -5.65
CA ASP A 62 19.96 7.55 -4.63
C ASP A 62 19.11 7.66 -3.35
N GLU A 63 18.85 8.88 -2.88
CA GLU A 63 18.00 9.10 -1.71
C GLU A 63 16.54 8.71 -1.95
N LEU A 64 16.04 8.95 -3.17
CA LEU A 64 14.71 8.51 -3.57
C LEU A 64 14.62 6.98 -3.59
N VAL A 65 15.62 6.30 -4.14
CA VAL A 65 15.69 4.84 -4.16
C VAL A 65 15.75 4.29 -2.74
N GLU A 66 16.55 4.90 -1.85
CA GLU A 66 16.64 4.48 -0.46
C GLU A 66 15.30 4.65 0.27
N ALA A 67 14.64 5.80 0.11
CA ALA A 67 13.32 6.05 0.71
C ALA A 67 12.28 5.03 0.21
N ALA A 68 12.25 4.76 -1.10
CA ALA A 68 11.36 3.76 -1.68
C ALA A 68 11.64 2.35 -1.10
N ASP A 69 12.91 1.96 -1.00
CA ASP A 69 13.30 0.65 -0.47
C ASP A 69 12.94 0.52 1.02
N GLN A 70 13.12 1.58 1.82
CA GLN A 70 12.69 1.59 3.21
C GLN A 70 11.17 1.38 3.36
N ILE A 71 10.36 2.07 2.54
CA ILE A 71 8.89 1.87 2.52
C ILE A 71 8.54 0.43 2.16
N VAL A 72 9.11 -0.08 1.07
CA VAL A 72 8.84 -1.43 0.55
C VAL A 72 9.25 -2.50 1.56
N ARG A 73 10.45 -2.40 2.16
CA ARG A 73 10.92 -3.33 3.20
C ARG A 73 9.99 -3.37 4.40
N ARG A 74 9.58 -2.19 4.90
CA ARG A 74 8.62 -2.10 6.01
C ARG A 74 7.28 -2.72 5.63
N ARG A 75 6.77 -2.44 4.44
CA ARG A 75 5.48 -2.95 3.96
C ARG A 75 5.50 -4.47 3.78
N ARG A 76 6.55 -5.04 3.16
CA ARG A 76 6.70 -6.49 2.96
C ARG A 76 6.69 -7.30 4.26
N ARG A 77 7.24 -6.76 5.36
CA ARG A 77 7.21 -7.40 6.69
C ARG A 77 5.78 -7.59 7.24
N SER A 78 4.82 -6.81 6.74
CA SER A 78 3.42 -6.90 7.16
C SER A 78 2.64 -8.00 6.42
N PHE A 79 3.18 -8.50 5.29
CA PHE A 79 2.51 -9.50 4.48
C PHE A 79 2.56 -10.90 5.11
N ARG A 80 1.59 -11.73 4.78
CA ARG A 80 1.46 -13.10 5.29
C ARG A 80 1.14 -14.06 4.15
N TRP A 81 1.61 -15.29 4.27
CA TRP A 81 1.30 -16.34 3.30
C TRP A 81 -0.05 -16.97 3.63
N CYS A 82 -0.92 -17.08 2.62
CA CYS A 82 -2.14 -17.86 2.73
C CYS A 82 -1.81 -19.36 2.70
N ARG A 83 -2.32 -20.13 3.67
CA ARG A 83 -2.07 -21.58 3.72
C ARG A 83 -2.76 -22.38 2.60
N THR A 84 -3.80 -21.81 1.98
CA THR A 84 -4.61 -22.48 0.94
C THR A 84 -4.08 -22.19 -0.46
N CYS A 85 -4.12 -20.93 -0.91
CA CYS A 85 -3.64 -20.57 -2.24
C CYS A 85 -2.11 -20.42 -2.33
N ARG A 86 -1.40 -20.41 -1.20
CA ARG A 86 0.06 -20.21 -1.14
C ARG A 86 0.53 -18.94 -1.84
N GLU A 87 -0.27 -17.89 -1.76
CA GLU A 87 0.09 -16.54 -2.22
C GLU A 87 0.45 -15.64 -1.05
N LEU A 88 1.26 -14.61 -1.33
CA LEU A 88 1.60 -13.57 -0.37
C LEU A 88 0.49 -12.53 -0.34
N VAL A 89 -0.02 -12.20 0.85
CA VAL A 89 -1.23 -11.39 1.01
C VAL A 89 -0.99 -10.22 1.96
N ALA A 90 -1.53 -9.07 1.60
CA ALA A 90 -1.50 -7.87 2.44
C ALA A 90 -2.33 -8.06 3.72
N PRO A 91 -1.96 -7.44 4.84
CA PRO A 91 -2.63 -7.64 6.13
C PRO A 91 -4.12 -7.26 6.10
N GLU A 92 -4.50 -6.24 5.32
CA GLU A 92 -5.89 -5.86 5.12
C GLU A 92 -6.73 -6.93 4.41
N SER A 93 -6.09 -7.88 3.74
CA SER A 93 -6.75 -8.99 3.04
C SER A 93 -6.51 -10.35 3.68
N PHE A 94 -6.00 -10.38 4.92
CA PHE A 94 -5.60 -11.59 5.62
C PHE A 94 -6.36 -11.75 6.94
N VAL A 95 -6.99 -12.91 7.11
CA VAL A 95 -7.68 -13.31 8.35
C VAL A 95 -6.67 -13.96 9.26
N ARG A 96 -6.20 -13.21 10.27
CA ARG A 96 -5.08 -13.67 11.12
C ARG A 96 -5.39 -14.94 11.91
N ASP A 97 -6.59 -15.02 12.48
CA ASP A 97 -6.97 -16.13 13.36
C ASP A 97 -7.08 -17.45 12.57
N GLU A 98 -7.49 -17.36 11.32
CA GLU A 98 -7.65 -18.52 10.43
C GLU A 98 -6.38 -18.85 9.63
N GLY A 99 -5.51 -17.86 9.40
CA GLY A 99 -4.29 -18.03 8.61
C GLY A 99 -4.52 -18.11 7.10
N PHE A 100 -5.62 -17.52 6.62
CA PHE A 100 -6.01 -17.51 5.21
C PHE A 100 -6.26 -16.09 4.70
N CYS A 101 -6.16 -15.91 3.38
CA CYS A 101 -6.68 -14.69 2.76
C CYS A 101 -8.21 -14.67 2.80
N MET A 102 -8.82 -13.48 2.78
CA MET A 102 -10.29 -13.34 2.82
C MET A 102 -10.99 -14.15 1.72
N GLY A 103 -10.40 -14.23 0.52
CA GLY A 103 -10.96 -15.02 -0.59
C GLY A 103 -10.97 -16.53 -0.33
N CYS A 104 -9.88 -17.10 0.20
CA CYS A 104 -9.87 -18.52 0.56
C CYS A 104 -10.72 -18.79 1.81
N ALA A 105 -10.73 -17.86 2.76
CA ALA A 105 -11.54 -17.97 3.97
C ALA A 105 -13.03 -18.06 3.63
N SER A 106 -13.53 -17.23 2.71
CA SER A 106 -14.92 -17.31 2.26
C SER A 106 -15.20 -18.53 1.39
N ALA A 107 -14.31 -18.86 0.45
CA ALA A 107 -14.54 -19.95 -0.51
C ALA A 107 -14.42 -21.37 0.08
N HIS A 108 -13.53 -21.56 1.07
CA HIS A 108 -13.18 -22.91 1.56
C HIS A 108 -13.40 -23.09 3.07
N HIS A 109 -13.55 -22.00 3.83
CA HIS A 109 -13.64 -22.04 5.29
C HIS A 109 -14.91 -21.38 5.85
N GLN A 110 -15.86 -21.02 4.98
CA GLN A 110 -17.19 -20.50 5.36
C GLN A 110 -17.15 -19.26 6.26
N VAL A 111 -16.09 -18.46 6.16
CA VAL A 111 -15.95 -17.19 6.88
C VAL A 111 -16.68 -16.07 6.11
N VAL A 112 -17.52 -15.32 6.81
CA VAL A 112 -18.29 -14.18 6.27
C VAL A 112 -17.75 -12.89 6.89
N PHE A 113 -17.56 -11.85 6.08
CA PHE A 113 -17.01 -10.54 6.45
C PHE A 113 -18.05 -9.44 6.33
#